data_AF-A0A972PCA9-F1
#
_entry.id   AF-A0A972PCA9-F1
#
_cell.length_a   1.000
_cell.length_b   1.000
_cell.length_c   1.000
_cell.angle_alpha   90.00
_cell.angle_beta   90.00
_cell.angle_gamma   90.00
#
_symmetry.space_group_name_H-M   'P 1'
#
loop_
_entity.id
_entity.type
_entity.pdbx_description
1 polymer ?
#
loop_
_entity_poly.entity_id
_entity_poly.type
_entity_poly.pdbx_seq_one_letter_code
_entity_poly.pdbx_strand_id
1 'polypeptide(L)'
;MYLAALYPGVTVDQIREQVEWDLKVAPQLMEVEPPTEEQVKVMRTFDPMGVILGSSKQAKPEMFGEYYRKMKRSYTEAKQNLLTC
;
A
#
# COMPACT_ATOMS: atom_id res chain seq x y z
N MET A 1 1.42 -22.90 -3.91
CA MET A 1 0.91 -21.52 -4.00
C MET A 1 -0.47 -21.56 -4.63
N TYR A 2 -1.40 -20.71 -4.18
CA TYR A 2 -2.76 -20.64 -4.73
C TYR A 2 -3.32 -19.22 -4.58
N LEU A 3 -4.29 -18.86 -5.43
CA LEU A 3 -5.01 -17.60 -5.37
C LEU A 3 -6.13 -17.69 -4.32
N ALA A 4 -6.00 -16.92 -3.24
CA ALA A 4 -6.95 -16.91 -2.12
C ALA A 4 -8.01 -15.81 -2.24
N ALA A 5 -7.65 -14.64 -2.79
CA ALA A 5 -8.53 -13.49 -2.93
C ALA A 5 -8.19 -12.65 -4.16
N LEU A 6 -9.16 -11.88 -4.63
CA LEU A 6 -9.03 -10.90 -5.71
C LEU A 6 -9.22 -9.49 -5.18
N TYR A 7 -8.50 -8.53 -5.77
CA TYR A 7 -8.85 -7.12 -5.60
C TYR A 7 -10.09 -6.78 -6.45
N PRO A 8 -10.90 -5.79 -6.04
CA PRO A 8 -12.08 -5.39 -6.80
C PRO A 8 -11.77 -5.08 -8.27
N GLY A 9 -12.56 -5.67 -9.18
CA GLY A 9 -12.40 -5.48 -10.63
C GLY A 9 -11.32 -6.32 -11.31
N VAL A 10 -10.58 -7.17 -10.56
CA VAL A 10 -9.61 -8.13 -11.11
C VAL A 10 -10.29 -9.49 -11.30
N THR A 11 -9.95 -10.19 -12.39
CA THR A 11 -10.45 -11.54 -12.69
C THR A 11 -9.35 -12.59 -12.57
N VAL A 12 -9.74 -13.85 -12.39
CA VAL A 12 -8.79 -14.97 -12.33
C VAL A 12 -8.03 -15.11 -13.66
N ASP A 13 -8.69 -14.89 -14.80
CA ASP A 13 -8.07 -15.05 -16.12
C ASP A 13 -6.98 -14.01 -16.37
N GLN A 14 -7.18 -12.76 -15.96
CA GLN A 14 -6.12 -11.73 -15.99
C GLN A 14 -4.89 -12.14 -15.20
N ILE A 15 -5.06 -12.79 -14.04
CA ILE A 15 -3.92 -13.25 -13.23
C ILE A 15 -3.24 -14.45 -13.90
N ARG A 16 -4.00 -15.38 -14.48
CA ARG A 16 -3.45 -16.52 -15.22
C ARG A 16 -2.55 -16.09 -16.38
N GLU A 17 -2.91 -15.01 -17.07
CA GLU A 17 -2.10 -14.45 -18.16
C GLU A 17 -0.78 -13.83 -17.67
N GLN A 18 -0.69 -13.46 -16.39
CA GLN A 18 0.49 -12.81 -15.80
C GLN A 18 1.45 -13.77 -15.09
N VAL A 19 1.09 -15.06 -14.98
CA VAL A 19 1.88 -16.06 -14.25
C VAL A 19 2.25 -17.24 -15.15
N GLU A 20 3.48 -17.72 -15.03
CA GLU A 20 4.02 -18.77 -15.92
C GLU A 20 3.79 -20.21 -15.40
N TRP A 21 3.01 -20.37 -14.33
CA TRP A 21 2.69 -21.68 -13.74
C TRP A 21 1.18 -21.93 -13.73
N ASP A 22 0.80 -23.21 -13.63
CA ASP A 22 -0.60 -23.60 -13.46
C ASP A 22 -1.16 -23.07 -12.12
N LEU A 23 -1.93 -21.98 -12.19
CA LEU A 23 -2.42 -21.24 -11.04
C LEU A 23 -3.57 -22.00 -10.35
N LYS A 24 -3.27 -22.59 -9.21
CA LYS A 24 -4.28 -23.15 -8.32
C LYS A 24 -5.14 -22.03 -7.73
N VAL A 25 -6.45 -22.23 -7.71
CA VAL A 25 -7.43 -21.26 -7.17
C VAL A 25 -8.11 -21.86 -5.94
N ALA A 26 -8.32 -21.07 -4.89
CA ALA A 26 -9.07 -21.51 -3.73
C ALA A 26 -10.52 -21.88 -4.12
N PRO A 27 -11.13 -22.91 -3.51
CA PRO A 27 -12.52 -23.28 -3.79
C PRO A 27 -13.51 -22.18 -3.39
N GLN A 28 -13.13 -21.34 -2.43
CA GLN A 28 -13.87 -20.16 -2.01
C GLN A 28 -12.96 -18.96 -2.23
N LEU A 29 -13.18 -18.25 -3.32
CA LEU A 29 -12.41 -17.07 -3.68
C LEU A 29 -13.03 -15.85 -3.02
N MET A 30 -12.24 -15.15 -2.21
CA MET A 30 -12.70 -13.94 -1.52
C MET A 30 -12.41 -12.69 -2.35
N GLU A 31 -13.15 -11.62 -2.09
CA GLU A 31 -12.81 -10.28 -2.57
C GLU A 31 -12.16 -9.50 -1.41
N VAL A 32 -11.06 -8.80 -1.70
CA VAL A 32 -10.35 -7.99 -0.71
C VAL A 32 -11.14 -6.71 -0.45
N GLU A 33 -11.48 -6.46 0.80
CA GLU A 33 -12.16 -5.23 1.21
C GLU A 33 -11.28 -4.00 0.95
N PRO A 34 -11.86 -2.88 0.49
CA PRO A 34 -11.12 -1.64 0.37
C PRO A 34 -10.63 -1.16 1.74
N PRO A 35 -9.50 -0.44 1.80
CA PRO A 35 -8.99 0.08 3.06
C PRO A 35 -9.98 1.06 3.70
N THR A 36 -10.04 1.07 5.03
CA THR A 36 -10.87 2.03 5.76
C THR A 36 -10.31 3.45 5.65
N GLU A 37 -11.15 4.47 5.89
CA GLU A 37 -10.70 5.87 5.88
C GLU A 37 -9.55 6.13 6.87
N GLU A 38 -9.59 5.49 8.04
CA GLU A 38 -8.53 5.58 9.03
C GLU A 38 -7.23 4.96 8.53
N GLN A 39 -7.29 3.78 7.91
CA GLN A 39 -6.11 3.14 7.32
C GLN A 39 -5.52 3.99 6.19
N VAL A 40 -6.35 4.60 5.36
CA VAL A 40 -5.92 5.54 4.31
C VAL A 40 -5.26 6.77 4.93
N LYS A 41 -5.84 7.34 5.99
CA LYS A 41 -5.28 8.50 6.70
C LYS A 41 -3.92 8.17 7.31
N VAL A 42 -3.79 7.00 7.95
CA VAL A 42 -2.53 6.49 8.48
C VAL A 42 -1.52 6.42 7.34
N MET A 43 -1.83 5.71 6.25
CA MET A 43 -0.87 5.54 5.15
C MET A 43 -0.41 6.86 4.53
N ARG A 44 -1.32 7.83 4.33
CA ARG A 44 -0.97 9.18 3.85
C ARG A 44 -0.10 9.97 4.83
N THR A 45 -0.26 9.72 6.12
CA THR A 45 0.59 10.34 7.16
C THR A 45 1.99 9.77 7.13
N PHE A 46 2.12 8.44 6.97
CA PHE A 46 3.41 7.74 6.92
C PHE A 46 4.17 7.92 5.60
N ASP A 47 3.48 8.24 4.51
CA ASP A 47 4.08 8.54 3.22
C ASP A 47 3.84 10.00 2.78
N PRO A 48 4.42 10.99 3.50
CA PRO A 48 4.21 12.41 3.20
C PRO A 48 4.80 12.84 1.86
N MET A 49 5.70 12.05 1.28
CA MET A 49 6.36 12.33 0.01
C MET A 49 5.73 11.57 -1.16
N GLY A 50 4.75 10.69 -0.92
CA GLY A 50 4.11 9.89 -1.95
C GLY A 50 5.08 8.94 -2.65
N VAL A 51 6.07 8.42 -1.94
CA VAL A 51 7.08 7.48 -2.48
C VAL A 51 6.49 6.08 -2.62
N ILE A 52 5.59 5.69 -1.72
CA ILE A 52 4.94 4.38 -1.68
C ILE A 52 3.57 4.44 -2.36
N LEU A 53 2.74 5.42 -2.00
CA LEU A 53 1.41 5.60 -2.55
C LEU A 53 1.41 6.22 -3.95
N GLY A 54 2.52 6.82 -4.36
CA GLY A 54 2.64 7.52 -5.64
C GLY A 54 1.86 8.83 -5.66
N SER A 55 2.55 9.96 -5.51
CA SER A 55 1.98 11.26 -5.89
C SER A 55 2.48 11.68 -7.28
N SER A 56 1.62 12.34 -8.07
CA SER A 56 1.94 12.77 -9.45
C SER A 56 3.13 13.71 -9.56
N LYS A 57 3.58 14.30 -8.44
CA LYS A 57 4.82 15.06 -8.34
C LYS A 57 5.86 14.15 -7.71
N GLN A 58 6.73 13.56 -8.52
CA GLN A 58 7.87 12.78 -8.05
C GLN A 58 8.79 13.70 -7.22
N ALA A 59 8.56 13.76 -5.91
CA ALA A 59 9.54 14.30 -4.99
C ALA A 59 10.68 13.29 -4.95
N LYS A 60 11.66 13.45 -5.85
CA LYS A 60 12.95 12.75 -5.75
C LYS A 60 13.75 13.53 -4.72
N PRO A 61 13.87 13.09 -3.46
CA PRO A 61 14.85 13.69 -2.57
C PRO A 61 16.20 13.49 -3.24
N GLU A 62 16.88 14.59 -3.58
CA GLU A 62 18.19 14.52 -4.25
C GLU A 62 19.22 13.81 -3.34
N MET A 63 18.99 13.84 -2.03
CA MET A 63 19.87 13.25 -1.02
C MET A 63 19.07 12.48 0.06
N PHE A 64 19.59 11.32 0.46
CA PHE A 64 19.02 10.47 1.52
C PHE A 64 18.78 11.20 2.84
N GLY A 65 19.61 12.20 3.18
CA GLY A 65 19.45 12.98 4.41
C GLY A 65 18.19 13.84 4.47
N GLU A 66 17.68 14.31 3.32
CA GLU A 66 16.40 15.04 3.27
C GLU A 66 15.21 14.09 3.40
N TYR A 67 15.29 12.96 2.69
CA TYR A 67 14.32 11.88 2.81
C TYR A 67 14.16 11.44 4.26
N TYR A 68 15.27 11.11 4.92
CA TYR A 68 15.27 10.66 6.32
C TYR A 68 14.65 11.71 7.25
N ARG A 69 15.00 12.99 7.10
CA ARG A 69 14.43 14.06 7.93
C ARG A 69 12.91 14.18 7.77
N LYS A 70 12.42 14.17 6.52
CA LYS A 70 10.99 14.27 6.22
C LYS A 70 10.21 13.06 6.74
N MET A 71 10.71 11.85 6.50
CA MET A 71 10.07 10.62 6.99
C MET A 71 10.10 10.52 8.52
N LYS A 72 11.24 10.84 9.17
CA LYS A 72 11.36 10.83 10.64
C LYS A 72 10.37 11.79 11.30
N ARG A 73 10.19 12.98 10.70
CA ARG A 73 9.20 13.97 11.17
C ARG A 73 7.79 13.41 11.12
N SER A 74 7.36 12.92 9.95
CA SER A 74 6.03 12.33 9.76
C SER A 74 5.79 11.15 10.72
N TYR A 75 6.77 10.26 10.87
CA TYR A 75 6.69 9.14 11.81
C TYR A 75 6.50 9.61 13.27
N THR A 76 7.23 10.66 13.67
CA THR A 76 7.15 11.19 15.04
C THR A 76 5.79 11.87 15.29
N GLU A 77 5.28 12.62 14.31
CA GLU A 77 3.95 13.23 14.34
C GLU A 77 2.84 12.16 14.39
N ALA A 78 2.94 11.12 13.57
CA ALA A 78 2.01 10.00 13.58
C ALA A 78 2.02 9.26 14.93
N LYS A 79 3.22 8.99 15.47
CA LYS A 79 3.37 8.33 16.76
C LYS A 79 2.78 9.15 17.90
N GLN A 80 2.96 10.46 17.90
CA GLN A 80 2.38 11.35 18.92
C GLN A 80 0.84 11.27 18.88
N ASN A 81 0.24 11.32 17.69
CA ASN A 81 -1.21 11.29 17.51
C ASN A 81 -1.83 9.93 17.89
N LEU A 82 -1.12 8.82 17.66
CA LEU A 82 -1.55 7.48 18.04
C LEU A 82 -1.42 7.20 19.55
N LEU A 83 -0.59 7.96 20.28
CA LEU A 83 -0.39 7.83 21.73
C LEU A 83 -1.31 8.75 22.56
N THR A 84 -2.07 9.64 21.91
CA THR A 84 -3.01 10.58 22.54
C THR A 84 -4.48 10.16 22.43
N CYS A 85 -4.76 8.92 22.00
CA CYS A 85 -6.07 8.29 22.08
C CYS A 85 -6.21 7.45 23.35
#